data_AF-A0A8T3NG15-F1
#
_entry.id   AF-A0A8T3NG15-F1
#
_cell.length_a   1.000
_cell.length_b   1.000
_cell.length_c   1.000
_cell.angle_alpha   90.00
_cell.angle_beta   90.00
_cell.angle_gamma   90.00
#
_symmetry.space_group_name_H-M   'P 1'
#
loop_
_entity.id
_entity.type
_entity.pdbx_description
1 polymer ?
#
loop_
_entity_poly.entity_id
_entity_poly.type
_entity_poly.pdbx_seq_one_letter_code
_entity_poly.pdbx_strand_id
1 'polypeptide(L)'
;MDLLTVQETARMLKVAPITIRRYIAGGRLPAVKVGRGLRVEREAVEQLIQPVAVRPINGRVAKRPTGRRKTGILSADDPIWDIVGTGRSEGPTDVSENKRKYLADAYFAKLDRQRDEG
;
A
#
# COMPACT_ATOMS: atom_id res chain seq x y z
N MET A 1 -4.35 35.79 -8.03
CA MET A 1 -3.63 34.51 -8.19
C MET A 1 -3.28 33.98 -6.81
N ASP A 2 -4.09 33.05 -6.31
CA ASP A 2 -3.89 32.49 -4.97
C ASP A 2 -2.92 31.29 -5.05
N LEU A 3 -1.80 31.39 -4.32
CA LEU A 3 -0.68 30.45 -4.40
C LEU A 3 -0.58 29.60 -3.14
N LEU A 4 -1.02 28.36 -3.27
CA LEU A 4 -1.01 27.37 -2.20
C LEU A 4 0.35 26.68 -2.10
N THR A 5 0.76 26.39 -0.88
CA THR A 5 1.85 25.45 -0.63
C THR A 5 1.40 24.02 -0.95
N VAL A 6 2.37 23.12 -1.11
CA VAL A 6 2.11 21.67 -1.23
C VAL A 6 1.24 21.16 -0.07
N GLN A 7 1.43 21.73 1.12
CA GLN A 7 0.78 21.27 2.36
C GLN A 7 -0.66 21.76 2.46
N GLU A 8 -0.94 22.97 2.00
CA GLU A 8 -2.31 23.48 1.88
C GLU A 8 -3.08 22.74 0.81
N THR A 9 -2.46 22.50 -0.34
CA THR A 9 -3.05 21.71 -1.44
C THR A 9 -3.40 20.29 -0.99
N ALA A 10 -2.48 19.64 -0.26
CA ALA A 10 -2.69 18.31 0.29
C ALA A 10 -3.87 18.27 1.28
N ARG A 11 -3.98 19.27 2.16
CA ARG A 11 -5.11 19.40 3.09
C ARG A 11 -6.44 19.60 2.37
N MET A 12 -6.46 20.45 1.33
CA MET A 12 -7.66 20.73 0.54
C MET A 12 -8.18 19.48 -0.17
N LEU A 13 -7.27 18.70 -0.79
CA LEU A 13 -7.62 17.46 -1.50
C LEU A 13 -7.74 16.24 -0.58
N LYS A 14 -7.46 16.38 0.73
CA LYS A 14 -7.41 15.29 1.72
C LYS A 14 -6.49 14.13 1.28
N VAL A 15 -5.33 14.44 0.74
CA VAL A 15 -4.30 13.47 0.33
C VAL A 15 -2.98 13.71 1.06
N ALA A 16 -2.09 12.72 1.04
CA ALA A 16 -0.73 12.90 1.57
C ALA A 16 0.09 13.88 0.70
N PRO A 17 0.98 14.71 1.29
CA PRO A 17 1.85 15.64 0.55
C PRO A 17 2.70 15.00 -0.56
N ILE A 18 3.10 13.73 -0.36
CA ILE A 18 3.87 12.97 -1.36
C ILE A 18 3.08 12.77 -2.66
N THR A 19 1.75 12.63 -2.57
CA THR A 19 0.86 12.51 -3.73
C THR A 19 0.88 13.78 -4.56
N ILE A 20 0.84 14.95 -3.91
CA ILE A 20 0.92 16.25 -4.58
C ILE A 20 2.28 16.41 -5.28
N ARG A 21 3.38 16.08 -4.60
CA ARG A 21 4.72 16.09 -5.22
C ARG A 21 4.81 15.19 -6.44
N ARG A 22 4.19 14.01 -6.38
CA ARG A 22 4.11 13.08 -7.51
C ARG A 22 3.28 13.64 -8.66
N TYR A 23 2.18 14.33 -8.38
CA TYR A 23 1.38 14.98 -9.43
C TYR A 23 2.15 16.11 -10.11
N ILE A 24 2.91 16.90 -9.35
CA ILE A 24 3.78 17.94 -9.89
C ILE A 24 4.89 17.33 -10.75
N ALA A 25 5.60 16.33 -10.21
CA ALA A 25 6.67 15.64 -10.94
C ALA A 25 6.17 14.94 -12.21
N GLY A 26 4.93 14.43 -12.19
CA GLY A 26 4.27 13.81 -13.35
C GLY A 26 3.55 14.79 -14.27
N GLY A 27 3.68 16.11 -14.07
CA GLY A 27 3.05 17.13 -14.92
C GLY A 27 1.52 17.20 -14.84
N ARG A 28 0.90 16.50 -13.88
CA ARG A 28 -0.56 16.47 -13.68
C ARG A 28 -1.08 17.69 -12.92
N LEU A 29 -0.21 18.38 -12.19
CA LEU A 29 -0.55 19.57 -11.42
C LEU A 29 0.53 20.62 -11.67
N PRO A 30 0.22 21.74 -12.35
CA PRO A 30 1.21 22.78 -12.58
C PRO A 30 1.59 23.45 -11.26
N ALA A 31 2.88 23.71 -11.10
CA ALA A 31 3.44 24.37 -9.94
C ALA A 31 4.57 25.31 -10.35
N VAL A 32 4.66 26.44 -9.64
CA VAL A 32 5.69 27.46 -9.85
C VAL A 32 6.67 27.42 -8.68
N LYS A 33 7.97 27.52 -8.98
CA LYS A 33 9.02 27.60 -7.97
C LYS A 33 9.16 29.05 -7.50
N VAL A 34 8.88 29.29 -6.22
CA VAL A 34 9.00 30.60 -5.58
C VAL A 34 10.04 30.50 -4.47
N GLY A 35 11.24 31.03 -4.73
CA GLY A 35 12.39 30.88 -3.85
C GLY A 35 12.77 29.41 -3.64
N ARG A 36 12.74 28.96 -2.38
CA ARG A 36 13.02 27.56 -1.99
C ARG A 36 11.77 26.66 -1.99
N GLY A 37 10.58 27.23 -2.18
CA GLY A 37 9.30 26.52 -2.10
C GLY A 37 8.66 26.29 -3.47
N LEU A 38 7.80 25.26 -3.53
CA LEU A 38 6.86 25.07 -4.63
C LEU A 38 5.51 25.67 -4.26
N ARG A 39 4.91 26.37 -5.22
CA ARG A 39 3.57 26.95 -5.12
C ARG A 39 2.68 26.38 -6.21
N VAL A 40 1.44 26.10 -5.85
CA VAL A 40 0.40 25.59 -6.73
C VAL A 40 -0.69 26.65 -6.81
N GLU A 41 -1.12 26.97 -8.03
CA GLU A 41 -2.24 27.87 -8.23
C GLU A 41 -3.54 27.18 -7.82
N ARG A 42 -4.39 27.89 -7.07
CA ARG A 42 -5.69 27.37 -6.64
C ARG A 42 -6.53 26.87 -7.82
N GLU A 43 -6.58 27.63 -8.92
CA GLU A 43 -7.35 27.30 -10.12
C GLU A 43 -6.91 25.96 -10.72
N ALA A 44 -5.61 25.67 -10.72
CA ALA A 44 -5.08 24.39 -11.19
C ALA A 44 -5.50 23.20 -10.31
N VAL A 45 -5.66 23.42 -9.00
CA VAL A 45 -6.17 22.40 -8.07
C VAL A 45 -7.64 22.11 -8.37
N GLU A 46 -8.43 23.14 -8.65
CA GLU A 46 -9.86 23.00 -8.96
C GLU A 46 -10.07 22.26 -10.29
N GLN A 47 -9.27 22.56 -11.32
CA GLN A 47 -9.31 21.85 -12.61
C GLN A 47 -8.95 20.37 -12.50
N LEU A 48 -8.16 19.98 -11.49
CA LEU A 48 -7.80 18.58 -11.25
C LEU A 48 -9.00 17.75 -10.76
N ILE A 49 -9.99 18.38 -10.12
CA ILE A 49 -11.15 17.70 -9.53
C ILE A 49 -12.19 17.47 -10.62
N GLN A 50 -12.03 16.38 -11.38
CA GLN A 50 -13.10 15.91 -12.27
C GLN A 50 -14.08 15.04 -11.47
N PRO A 51 -15.41 15.30 -11.56
CA PRO A 51 -16.39 14.43 -10.96
C PRO A 51 -16.35 13.07 -11.64
N VAL A 52 -15.92 12.04 -10.90
CA VAL A 52 -16.01 10.66 -11.37
C VAL A 52 -17.48 10.24 -11.22
N ALA A 53 -18.15 9.99 -12.36
CA ALA A 53 -19.48 9.40 -12.34
C ALA A 53 -19.41 8.05 -11.63
N VAL A 54 -20.00 7.96 -10.44
CA VAL A 54 -20.10 6.71 -9.70
C VAL A 54 -21.01 5.80 -10.52
N ARG A 55 -20.41 4.84 -11.24
CA ARG A 55 -21.20 3.82 -11.93
C ARG A 55 -21.90 3.01 -10.84
N PRO A 56 -23.24 2.98 -10.80
CA PRO A 56 -23.94 2.19 -9.81
C PRO A 56 -23.50 0.74 -9.96
N ILE A 57 -23.14 0.11 -8.84
CA ILE A 57 -22.72 -1.30 -8.78
C ILE A 57 -23.97 -2.18 -8.94
N ASN A 58 -24.71 -1.98 -10.03
CA ASN A 58 -25.92 -2.74 -10.30
C ASN A 58 -25.52 -4.10 -10.87
N GLY A 59 -25.41 -5.07 -9.96
CA GLY A 59 -26.02 -6.37 -10.17
C GLY A 59 -25.24 -7.43 -10.95
N ARG A 60 -23.91 -7.38 -11.00
CA ARG A 60 -23.12 -8.56 -11.40
C ARG A 60 -21.93 -8.74 -10.47
N VAL A 61 -22.13 -9.46 -9.38
CA VAL A 61 -21.04 -10.20 -8.73
C VAL A 61 -20.62 -11.26 -9.75
N ALA A 62 -19.80 -10.89 -10.73
CA ALA A 62 -19.14 -11.85 -11.58
C ALA A 62 -18.40 -12.79 -10.63
N LYS A 63 -18.75 -14.08 -10.63
CA LYS A 63 -18.01 -15.11 -9.89
C LYS A 63 -16.54 -14.90 -10.21
N ARG A 64 -15.77 -14.45 -9.21
CA ARG A 64 -14.34 -14.20 -9.37
C ARG A 64 -13.74 -15.49 -9.90
N PRO A 65 -13.10 -15.53 -11.09
CA PRO A 65 -12.44 -16.75 -11.52
C PRO A 65 -11.40 -17.07 -10.46
N THR A 66 -11.60 -18.17 -9.74
CA THR A 66 -10.67 -18.75 -8.77
C THR A 66 -9.45 -19.36 -9.47
N GLY A 67 -9.37 -19.23 -10.80
CA GLY A 67 -8.18 -19.47 -11.58
C GLY A 67 -7.12 -18.42 -11.28
N ARG A 68 -6.06 -18.87 -10.60
CA ARG A 68 -4.74 -18.22 -10.50
C ARG A 68 -4.44 -17.53 -11.83
N ARG A 69 -4.49 -16.19 -11.88
CA ARG A 69 -3.95 -15.45 -13.03
C ARG A 69 -2.48 -15.89 -13.11
N LYS A 70 -2.10 -16.62 -14.18
CA LYS A 70 -0.69 -16.72 -14.56
C LYS A 70 -0.28 -15.29 -14.88
N THR A 71 0.27 -14.61 -13.89
CA THR A 71 0.80 -13.25 -14.01
C THR A 71 1.99 -13.33 -14.95
N GLY A 72 1.78 -12.98 -16.22
CA GLY A 72 2.84 -12.62 -17.16
C GLY A 72 3.48 -11.28 -16.80
N ILE A 73 3.89 -11.13 -15.53
CA ILE A 73 4.78 -10.08 -15.03
C ILE A 73 5.98 -10.73 -14.31
N LEU A 74 5.87 -12.02 -13.93
CA LEU A 74 6.95 -12.80 -13.34
C LEU A 74 7.09 -14.11 -14.12
N SER A 75 8.26 -14.38 -14.70
CA SER A 75 8.62 -15.69 -15.24
C SER A 75 8.87 -16.68 -14.10
N ALA A 76 8.84 -17.97 -14.41
CA ALA A 76 9.25 -19.00 -13.46
C ALA A 76 10.74 -18.87 -13.07
N ASP A 77 11.53 -18.26 -13.96
CA ASP A 77 12.98 -18.06 -13.80
C ASP A 77 13.34 -16.67 -13.26
N ASP A 78 12.38 -15.89 -12.74
CA ASP A 78 12.67 -14.55 -12.21
C ASP A 78 13.47 -14.62 -10.89
N PRO A 79 14.53 -13.80 -10.71
CA PRO A 79 15.36 -13.77 -9.50
C PRO A 79 14.60 -13.32 -8.25
N ILE A 80 13.35 -12.87 -8.40
CA ILE A 80 12.41 -12.65 -7.28
C ILE A 80 12.16 -13.93 -6.49
N TRP A 81 12.24 -15.11 -7.11
CA TRP A 81 12.01 -16.40 -6.45
C TRP A 81 13.22 -16.93 -5.68
N ASP A 82 14.43 -16.43 -5.97
CA ASP A 82 15.67 -16.78 -5.26
C ASP A 82 15.85 -16.01 -3.94
N ILE A 83 14.93 -15.10 -3.62
CA ILE A 83 14.93 -14.38 -2.35
C ILE A 83 14.56 -15.38 -1.24
N VAL A 84 15.57 -15.73 -0.43
CA VAL A 84 15.42 -16.56 0.77
C VAL A 84 14.29 -16.01 1.65
N GLY A 85 13.23 -16.80 1.82
CA GLY A 85 12.03 -16.45 2.59
C GLY A 85 10.75 -16.22 1.77
N THR A 86 10.80 -16.27 0.43
CA THR A 86 9.63 -16.03 -0.45
C THR A 86 8.98 -17.29 -1.05
N GLY A 87 9.43 -18.49 -0.66
CA GLY A 87 8.88 -19.76 -1.15
C GLY A 87 7.65 -20.25 -0.38
N ARG A 88 6.74 -20.96 -1.09
CA ARG A 88 5.86 -21.96 -0.44
C ARG A 88 6.73 -23.13 -0.03
N SER A 89 7.13 -23.19 1.23
CA SER A 89 7.67 -24.40 1.82
C SER A 89 6.50 -25.34 2.16
N GLU A 90 6.56 -26.60 1.69
CA GLU A 90 5.90 -27.71 2.37
C GLU A 90 6.74 -28.05 3.60
N GLY A 91 6.62 -27.20 4.62
CA GLY A 91 7.34 -27.32 5.88
C GLY A 91 6.56 -26.57 6.96
N PRO A 92 6.86 -26.82 8.24
CA PRO A 92 6.08 -26.33 9.38
C PRO A 92 6.30 -24.83 9.64
N THR A 93 6.09 -24.00 8.62
CA THR A 93 6.25 -22.54 8.62
C THR A 93 5.02 -21.83 8.08
N ASP A 94 3.87 -22.53 8.02
CA ASP A 94 2.58 -21.85 7.90
C ASP A 94 2.22 -21.20 9.25
N VAL A 95 2.86 -20.07 9.50
CA VAL A 95 2.63 -19.22 10.67
C VAL A 95 1.25 -18.53 10.63
N SER A 96 0.59 -18.54 9.48
CA SER A 96 -0.69 -17.87 9.28
C SER A 96 -1.86 -18.73 9.76
N GLU A 97 -1.79 -20.04 9.52
CA GLU A 97 -2.82 -20.98 9.99
C GLU A 97 -2.61 -21.42 11.44
N ASN A 98 -1.37 -21.48 11.94
CA ASN A 98 -1.05 -22.09 13.24
C ASN A 98 -0.60 -21.12 14.35
N LYS A 99 -0.93 -19.83 14.24
CA LYS A 99 -0.51 -18.77 15.18
C LYS A 99 -0.77 -19.08 16.67
N ARG A 100 -1.84 -19.82 16.98
CA ARG A 100 -2.18 -20.21 18.37
C ARG A 100 -1.27 -21.32 18.93
N LYS A 101 -0.81 -22.25 18.09
CA LYS A 101 0.04 -23.37 18.50
C LYS A 101 1.42 -22.89 18.92
N TYR A 102 2.04 -22.01 18.12
CA TYR A 102 3.36 -21.47 18.43
C TYR A 102 3.39 -20.55 19.66
N LEU A 103 2.30 -19.84 19.94
CA LEU A 103 2.19 -19.05 21.17
C LEU A 103 2.07 -19.94 22.41
N ALA A 104 1.36 -21.06 22.31
CA ALA A 104 1.24 -22.01 23.42
C ALA A 104 2.60 -22.62 23.78
N ASP A 105 3.34 -23.16 22.80
CA ASP A 105 4.65 -23.79 23.02
C ASP A 105 5.67 -22.80 23.63
N ALA A 106 5.65 -21.54 23.19
CA ALA A 106 6.51 -20.49 23.73
C ALA A 106 6.17 -20.09 25.18
N TYR A 107 4.88 -20.14 25.56
CA TYR A 107 4.46 -19.87 26.94
C TYR A 107 4.73 -21.05 27.87
N PHE A 108 4.50 -22.29 27.41
CA PHE A 108 4.78 -23.49 28.21
C PHE A 108 6.29 -23.65 28.50
N ALA A 109 7.16 -23.42 27.51
CA ALA A 109 8.61 -23.42 27.71
C ALA A 109 9.13 -22.33 28.65
N LYS A 110 8.32 -21.30 28.95
CA LYS A 110 8.64 -20.25 29.92
C LYS A 110 8.14 -20.59 31.33
N LEU A 111 7.02 -21.31 31.42
CA LEU A 111 6.47 -21.79 32.68
C LEU A 111 7.32 -22.93 33.29
N ASP A 112 7.84 -23.82 32.46
CA ASP A 112 8.70 -24.92 32.94
C ASP A 112 10.02 -24.39 33.52
N ARG A 113 10.64 -23.39 32.86
CA ARG A 113 11.84 -22.71 33.39
C ARG A 113 11.61 -22.00 34.73
N GLN A 114 10.40 -21.51 34.99
CA GLN A 114 10.08 -20.85 36.26
C GLN A 114 9.79 -21.84 37.40
N ARG A 115 9.56 -23.13 37.10
CA ARG A 115 9.36 -24.18 38.10
C ARG A 115 10.66 -24.84 38.55
N ASP A 116 11.69 -24.83 37.71
CA ASP A 116 13.00 -25.40 38.01
C ASP A 116 13.92 -24.43 38.79
N GLU A 117 13.56 -23.15 38.89
CA GLU A 117 14.34 -22.07 39.52
C GLU A 117 13.82 -21.65 40.93
N GLY A 118 12.91 -22.41 41.55
CA GLY A 118 12.35 -22.14 42.89
C GLY A 118 12.42 -23.35 43.81
#